data_AF-A0A6B3EPR3-F1
#
_entry.id   AF-A0A6B3EPR3-F1
#
_cell.length_a   1.000
_cell.length_b   1.000
_cell.length_c   1.000
_cell.angle_alpha   90.00
_cell.angle_beta   90.00
_cell.angle_gamma   90.00
#
_symmetry.space_group_name_H-M   'P 1'
#
loop_
_entity.id
_entity.type
_entity.pdbx_description
1 polymer ?
#
loop_
_entity_poly.entity_id
_entity_poly.type
_entity_poly.pdbx_seq_one_letter_code
_entity_poly.pdbx_strand_id
1 'polypeptide(L)'
;PGELTRLAAPSGFKAPLVIAVGLGAEEDEGGFGTETLRRAAGVVARSLAGKAKAVYALPVGDADDVAAIGEGALLGAYAFTAYKDDEGVKAPLAEVVLVGAKPRDKGHKAAAERAQVLTDELNRARDLVNTPANDLYPES
;
A
#
# COMPACT_ATOMS: atom_id res chain seq x y z
N PRO A 1 6.65 -12.05 8.76
CA PRO A 1 5.87 -11.52 7.62
C PRO A 1 6.61 -10.33 6.99
N GLY A 2 6.58 -10.19 5.66
CA GLY A 2 7.22 -9.09 4.93
C GLY A 2 8.53 -9.43 4.21
N GLU A 3 8.96 -10.69 4.16
CA GLU A 3 10.06 -11.10 3.26
C GLU A 3 9.61 -10.97 1.81
N LEU A 4 10.43 -10.38 0.94
CA LEU A 4 10.11 -10.13 -0.47
C LEU A 4 10.98 -10.98 -1.40
N THR A 5 10.33 -11.70 -2.30
CA THR A 5 10.98 -12.40 -3.41
C THR A 5 10.51 -11.82 -4.74
N ARG A 6 11.45 -11.36 -5.56
CA ARG A 6 11.19 -10.76 -6.87
C ARG A 6 11.46 -11.78 -7.96
N LEU A 7 10.49 -11.94 -8.87
CA LEU A 7 10.56 -12.89 -9.97
C LEU A 7 10.21 -12.19 -11.27
N ALA A 8 10.97 -12.46 -12.33
CA ALA A 8 10.53 -12.10 -13.68
C ALA A 8 9.21 -12.80 -13.95
N ALA A 9 8.23 -12.06 -14.46
CA ALA A 9 6.92 -12.64 -14.68
C ALA A 9 6.97 -13.73 -15.76
N PRO A 10 6.34 -14.89 -15.55
CA PRO A 10 6.27 -15.94 -16.57
C PRO A 10 5.43 -15.49 -17.77
N SER A 11 5.56 -16.21 -18.88
CA SER A 11 4.76 -15.97 -20.08
C SER A 11 3.26 -16.01 -19.75
N GLY A 12 2.50 -15.04 -20.27
CA GLY A 12 1.05 -14.90 -20.04
C GLY A 12 0.66 -13.78 -19.07
N PHE A 13 1.60 -13.25 -18.29
CA PHE A 13 1.36 -12.05 -17.47
C PHE A 13 1.69 -10.78 -18.26
N LYS A 14 0.81 -9.76 -18.16
CA LYS A 14 1.08 -8.43 -18.72
C LYS A 14 2.10 -7.63 -17.90
N ALA A 15 2.18 -7.91 -16.59
CA ALA A 15 3.17 -7.29 -15.72
C ALA A 15 4.54 -7.94 -15.96
N PRO A 16 5.65 -7.18 -15.96
CA PRO A 16 7.00 -7.73 -16.16
C PRO A 16 7.61 -8.33 -14.88
N LEU A 17 7.02 -8.04 -13.71
CA LEU A 17 7.54 -8.39 -12.39
C LEU A 17 6.43 -8.99 -11.53
N VAL A 18 6.71 -10.11 -10.88
CA VAL A 18 5.90 -10.70 -9.81
C VAL A 18 6.67 -10.57 -8.50
N ILE A 19 5.99 -10.16 -7.43
CA ILE A 19 6.55 -10.09 -6.09
C ILE A 19 5.76 -11.03 -5.19
N ALA A 20 6.45 -11.98 -4.58
CA ALA A 20 5.91 -12.76 -3.48
C ALA A 20 6.28 -12.06 -2.17
N VAL A 21 5.32 -12.00 -1.24
CA VAL A 21 5.52 -11.47 0.11
C VAL A 21 5.16 -12.55 1.13
N GLY A 22 6.06 -12.82 2.08
CA GLY A 22 5.82 -13.81 3.12
C GLY A 22 4.77 -13.34 4.12
N LEU A 23 3.68 -14.09 4.28
CA LEU A 23 2.63 -13.80 5.28
C LEU A 23 2.88 -14.52 6.62
N GLY A 24 3.74 -15.54 6.64
CA GLY A 24 3.96 -16.38 7.83
C GLY A 24 3.03 -17.59 7.83
N ALA A 25 2.88 -18.21 9.01
CA ALA A 25 1.93 -19.29 9.19
C ALA A 25 0.50 -18.73 9.22
N GLU A 26 -0.44 -19.48 8.67
CA GLU A 26 -1.87 -19.22 8.86
C GLU A 26 -2.25 -19.42 10.32
N GLU A 27 -3.29 -18.71 10.75
CA GLU A 27 -3.88 -18.86 12.08
C GLU A 27 -4.73 -20.14 12.13
N ASP A 28 -5.01 -20.66 13.33
CA ASP A 28 -5.69 -21.95 13.55
C ASP A 28 -7.08 -22.04 12.89
N GLU A 29 -7.74 -20.90 12.68
CA GLU A 29 -9.06 -20.78 12.05
C GLU A 29 -9.00 -20.65 10.50
N GLY A 30 -7.79 -20.66 9.94
CA GLY A 30 -7.53 -20.45 8.51
C GLY A 30 -7.45 -18.96 8.16
N GLY A 31 -6.47 -18.59 7.35
CA GLY A 31 -6.24 -17.21 6.94
C GLY A 31 -5.18 -16.47 7.76
N PHE A 32 -5.18 -15.14 7.64
CA PHE A 32 -4.13 -14.28 8.19
C PHE A 32 -4.75 -13.06 8.87
N GLY A 33 -4.28 -12.71 10.07
CA GLY A 33 -4.73 -11.50 10.74
C GLY A 33 -4.50 -10.22 9.93
N THR A 34 -5.40 -9.25 10.09
CA THR A 34 -5.40 -7.98 9.37
C THR A 34 -4.07 -7.21 9.47
N GLU A 35 -3.40 -7.24 10.63
CA GLU A 35 -2.10 -6.58 10.78
C GLU A 35 -0.98 -7.25 9.96
N THR A 36 -1.03 -8.57 9.78
CA THR A 36 -0.11 -9.29 8.89
C THR A 36 -0.31 -8.84 7.44
N LEU A 37 -1.56 -8.76 6.99
CA LEU A 37 -1.91 -8.29 5.65
C LEU A 37 -1.50 -6.83 5.43
N ARG A 38 -1.79 -5.94 6.40
CA ARG A 38 -1.42 -4.52 6.37
C ARG A 38 0.09 -4.34 6.23
N ARG A 39 0.87 -5.05 7.05
CA ARG A 39 2.35 -4.99 7.00
C ARG A 39 2.89 -5.51 5.67
N ALA A 40 2.40 -6.65 5.21
CA ALA A 40 2.82 -7.22 3.93
C ALA A 40 2.54 -6.25 2.78
N ALA A 41 1.34 -5.65 2.75
CA ALA A 41 0.94 -4.72 1.73
C ALA A 41 1.83 -3.46 1.67
N GLY A 42 2.13 -2.89 2.84
CA GLY A 42 2.98 -1.70 2.96
C GLY A 42 4.46 -1.96 2.68
N VAL A 43 4.98 -3.16 2.99
CA VAL A 43 6.34 -3.56 2.61
C VAL A 43 6.47 -3.65 1.09
N VAL A 44 5.49 -4.27 0.41
CA VAL A 44 5.44 -4.33 -1.06
C VAL A 44 5.37 -2.93 -1.65
N ALA A 45 4.50 -2.05 -1.13
CA ALA A 45 4.33 -0.69 -1.66
C ALA A 45 5.62 0.12 -1.59
N ARG A 46 6.31 0.13 -0.44
CA ARG A 46 7.62 0.78 -0.27
C ARG A 46 8.66 0.26 -1.27
N SER A 47 8.64 -1.04 -1.54
CA SER A 47 9.59 -1.68 -2.45
C SER A 47 9.36 -1.32 -3.93
N LEU A 48 8.22 -0.69 -4.25
CA LEU A 48 7.78 -0.36 -5.59
C LEU A 48 7.85 1.15 -5.89
N ALA A 49 8.66 1.91 -5.14
CA ALA A 49 8.97 3.29 -5.49
C ALA A 49 9.44 3.41 -6.96
N GLY A 50 8.90 4.39 -7.68
CA GLY A 50 9.12 4.64 -9.10
C GLY A 50 8.27 3.78 -10.03
N LYS A 51 7.27 3.06 -9.52
CA LYS A 51 6.33 2.28 -10.34
C LYS A 51 4.97 2.96 -10.39
N ALA A 52 4.36 2.93 -11.57
CA ALA A 52 3.07 3.57 -11.78
C ALA A 52 1.89 2.76 -11.22
N LYS A 53 1.99 1.43 -11.19
CA LYS A 53 0.87 0.55 -10.82
C LYS A 53 1.36 -0.75 -10.21
N ALA A 54 0.67 -1.22 -9.17
CA ALA A 54 0.84 -2.53 -8.59
C ALA A 54 -0.52 -3.22 -8.39
N VAL A 55 -0.57 -4.51 -8.67
CA VAL A 55 -1.76 -5.35 -8.46
C VAL A 55 -1.48 -6.30 -7.31
N TYR A 56 -2.29 -6.21 -6.25
CA TYR A 56 -2.19 -7.00 -5.04
C TYR A 56 -3.17 -8.16 -5.11
N ALA A 57 -2.64 -9.38 -5.07
CA ALA A 57 -3.39 -10.62 -4.99
C ALA A 57 -3.16 -11.29 -3.62
N LEU A 58 -3.38 -10.53 -2.55
CA LEU A 58 -3.33 -11.04 -1.18
C LEU A 58 -4.68 -11.71 -0.84
N PRO A 59 -4.70 -12.63 0.16
CA PRO A 59 -5.95 -13.23 0.64
C PRO A 59 -6.93 -12.16 1.10
N VAL A 60 -8.19 -12.28 0.69
CA VAL A 60 -9.30 -11.40 1.11
C VAL A 60 -10.48 -12.29 1.48
N GLY A 61 -10.73 -12.42 2.78
CA GLY A 61 -11.91 -13.10 3.33
C GLY A 61 -13.11 -12.16 3.44
N ASP A 62 -12.89 -10.96 3.97
CA ASP A 62 -13.94 -9.98 4.27
C ASP A 62 -13.54 -8.52 3.99
N ALA A 63 -14.35 -7.58 4.50
CA ALA A 63 -14.14 -6.15 4.33
C ALA A 63 -12.99 -5.60 5.19
N ASP A 64 -12.68 -6.22 6.33
CA ASP A 64 -11.59 -5.78 7.21
C ASP A 64 -10.24 -6.11 6.58
N ASP A 65 -10.13 -7.23 5.85
CA ASP A 65 -8.95 -7.53 5.04
C ASP A 65 -8.73 -6.50 3.93
N VAL A 66 -9.79 -6.08 3.24
CA VAL A 66 -9.73 -5.03 2.21
C VAL A 66 -9.22 -3.72 2.81
N ALA A 67 -9.77 -3.32 3.96
CA ALA A 67 -9.31 -2.11 4.66
C ALA A 67 -7.83 -2.23 5.05
N ALA A 68 -7.43 -3.35 5.64
CA ALA A 68 -6.06 -3.57 6.09
C ALA A 68 -5.04 -3.55 4.95
N ILE A 69 -5.33 -4.23 3.84
CA ILE A 69 -4.45 -4.25 2.66
C ILE A 69 -4.38 -2.85 2.03
N GLY A 70 -5.53 -2.18 1.87
CA GLY A 70 -5.60 -0.82 1.32
C GLY A 70 -4.82 0.19 2.15
N GLU A 71 -5.08 0.25 3.46
CA GLU A 71 -4.36 1.11 4.40
C GLU A 71 -2.85 0.82 4.36
N GLY A 72 -2.47 -0.45 4.42
CA GLY A 72 -1.07 -0.87 4.40
C GLY A 72 -0.36 -0.42 3.14
N ALA A 73 -0.95 -0.66 1.97
CA ALA A 73 -0.37 -0.28 0.69
C ALA A 73 -0.24 1.24 0.55
N LEU A 74 -1.28 2.01 0.88
CA LEU A 74 -1.29 3.46 0.73
C LEU A 74 -0.34 4.15 1.74
N LEU A 75 -0.33 3.71 3.01
CA LEU A 75 0.62 4.23 4.00
C LEU A 75 2.06 3.83 3.69
N GLY A 76 2.27 2.65 3.08
CA GLY A 76 3.57 2.21 2.63
C GLY A 76 4.05 2.94 1.38
N ALA A 77 3.15 3.40 0.51
CA ALA A 77 3.51 4.17 -0.67
C ALA A 77 3.97 5.60 -0.33
N TYR A 78 3.66 6.14 0.86
CA TYR A 78 3.99 7.51 1.25
C TYR A 78 5.48 7.84 1.09
N ALA A 79 5.76 8.99 0.46
CA ALA A 79 7.09 9.55 0.36
C ALA A 79 7.02 11.08 0.39
N PHE A 80 7.73 11.70 1.34
CA PHE A 80 7.91 13.15 1.37
C PHE A 80 9.11 13.55 0.50
N THR A 81 8.82 14.15 -0.65
CA THR A 81 9.83 14.53 -1.65
C THR A 81 9.84 16.02 -1.97
N ALA A 82 9.07 16.84 -1.24
CA ALA A 82 8.92 18.28 -1.51
C ALA A 82 10.24 19.07 -1.49
N TYR A 83 11.25 18.57 -0.79
CA TYR A 83 12.57 19.20 -0.62
C TYR A 83 13.72 18.34 -1.16
N LYS A 84 13.43 17.43 -2.10
CA LYS A 84 14.44 16.55 -2.67
C LYS A 84 14.52 16.78 -4.18
N ASP A 85 15.60 17.40 -4.62
CA ASP A 85 15.82 17.77 -6.03
C ASP A 85 16.90 16.91 -6.72
N ASP A 86 17.37 15.84 -6.06
CA ASP A 86 18.42 14.97 -6.60
C ASP A 86 17.89 14.02 -7.70
N GLU A 87 18.71 13.76 -8.73
CA GLU A 87 18.41 12.87 -9.87
C GLU A 87 18.13 11.37 -9.50
N GLY A 88 18.14 11.02 -8.22
CA GLY A 88 17.87 9.66 -7.72
C GLY A 88 16.53 9.45 -7.02
N VAL A 89 15.75 10.51 -6.81
CA VAL A 89 14.51 10.44 -6.02
C VAL A 89 13.42 9.75 -6.83
N LYS A 90 13.00 8.57 -6.38
CA LYS A 90 11.89 7.85 -6.99
C LYS A 90 10.57 8.35 -6.44
N ALA A 91 9.62 8.63 -7.34
CA ALA A 91 8.24 8.91 -6.97
C ALA A 91 7.63 7.74 -6.17
N PRO A 92 6.64 7.99 -5.29
CA PRO A 92 5.90 6.92 -4.64
C PRO A 92 5.16 6.02 -5.65
N LEU A 93 4.74 4.85 -5.21
CA LEU A 93 3.86 3.98 -6.02
C LEU A 93 2.54 4.72 -6.31
N ALA A 94 2.22 4.92 -7.59
CA ALA A 94 1.11 5.81 -7.97
C ALA A 94 -0.29 5.17 -7.92
N GLU A 95 -0.41 3.87 -8.21
CA GLU A 95 -1.71 3.17 -8.22
C GLU A 95 -1.60 1.79 -7.57
N VAL A 96 -2.56 1.49 -6.68
CA VAL A 96 -2.73 0.19 -6.03
C VAL A 96 -4.07 -0.40 -6.50
N VAL A 97 -4.04 -1.63 -7.02
CA VAL A 97 -5.23 -2.38 -7.39
C VAL A 97 -5.29 -3.64 -6.55
N LEU A 98 -6.35 -3.81 -5.75
CA LEU A 98 -6.60 -5.03 -5.00
C LEU A 98 -7.50 -5.97 -5.80
N VAL A 99 -7.01 -7.17 -6.12
CA VAL A 99 -7.81 -8.25 -6.70
C VAL A 99 -8.24 -9.23 -5.61
N GLY A 100 -9.37 -9.92 -5.80
CA GLY A 100 -9.95 -10.81 -4.78
C GLY A 100 -11.01 -10.14 -3.91
N ALA A 101 -11.00 -8.82 -3.81
CA ALA A 101 -12.16 -8.08 -3.30
C ALA A 101 -13.36 -8.25 -4.24
N LYS A 102 -14.58 -8.25 -3.70
CA LYS A 102 -15.83 -8.32 -4.47
C LYS A 102 -16.32 -6.89 -4.75
N PRO A 103 -16.03 -6.26 -5.91
CA PRO A 103 -16.32 -4.84 -6.13
C PRO A 103 -17.81 -4.49 -6.17
N ARG A 104 -18.68 -5.50 -6.37
CA ARG A 104 -20.15 -5.35 -6.28
C ARG A 104 -20.67 -5.49 -4.84
N ASP A 105 -19.84 -5.97 -3.93
CA ASP A 105 -20.16 -6.01 -2.51
C ASP A 105 -19.99 -4.63 -1.90
N LYS A 106 -21.03 -4.15 -1.19
CA LYS A 106 -21.04 -2.82 -0.60
C LYS A 106 -20.03 -2.68 0.54
N GLY A 107 -19.79 -3.74 1.31
CA GLY A 107 -18.84 -3.75 2.41
C GLY A 107 -17.41 -3.63 1.91
N HIS A 108 -17.02 -4.42 0.91
CA HIS A 108 -15.68 -4.34 0.31
C HIS A 108 -15.44 -2.97 -0.33
N LYS A 109 -16.44 -2.42 -1.03
CA LYS A 109 -16.33 -1.10 -1.64
C LYS A 109 -16.16 0.00 -0.58
N ALA A 110 -17.01 -0.01 0.46
CA ALA A 110 -16.93 0.96 1.54
C ALA A 110 -15.61 0.87 2.33
N ALA A 111 -15.08 -0.34 2.53
CA ALA A 111 -13.78 -0.56 3.18
C ALA A 111 -12.62 0.04 2.36
N ALA A 112 -12.61 -0.16 1.04
CA ALA A 112 -11.59 0.43 0.16
C ALA A 112 -11.67 1.97 0.14
N GLU A 113 -12.87 2.53 0.02
CA GLU A 113 -13.09 3.99 0.05
C GLU A 113 -12.66 4.59 1.40
N ARG A 114 -13.02 3.94 2.51
CA ARG A 114 -12.61 4.36 3.85
C ARG A 114 -11.10 4.32 4.03
N ALA A 115 -10.45 3.23 3.59
CA ALA A 115 -9.00 3.10 3.65
C ALA A 115 -8.32 4.27 2.93
N GLN A 116 -8.78 4.59 1.71
CA GLN A 116 -8.25 5.72 0.94
C GLN A 116 -8.36 7.05 1.70
N VAL A 117 -9.58 7.42 2.13
CA VAL A 117 -9.82 8.69 2.84
C VAL A 117 -8.97 8.80 4.11
N LEU A 118 -8.88 7.73 4.90
CA LEU A 118 -8.06 7.75 6.11
C LEU A 118 -6.59 7.92 5.83
N THR A 119 -6.07 7.21 4.83
CA THR A 119 -4.64 7.31 4.49
C THR A 119 -4.28 8.64 3.86
N ASP A 120 -5.20 9.26 3.12
CA ASP A 120 -4.99 10.60 2.56
C ASP A 120 -4.87 11.64 3.67
N GLU A 121 -5.77 11.62 4.66
CA GLU A 121 -5.70 12.55 5.80
C GLU A 121 -4.51 12.26 6.73
N LEU A 122 -4.15 10.99 6.92
CA LEU A 122 -2.93 10.61 7.66
C LEU A 122 -1.66 11.11 6.94
N ASN A 123 -1.59 10.97 5.62
CA ASN A 123 -0.47 11.46 4.83
C ASN A 123 -0.43 12.99 4.82
N ARG A 124 -1.58 13.67 4.77
CA ARG A 124 -1.65 15.12 4.94
C ARG A 124 -1.10 15.57 6.30
N ALA A 125 -1.46 14.88 7.38
CA ALA A 125 -0.86 15.15 8.69
C ALA A 125 0.66 14.91 8.70
N ARG A 126 1.14 13.87 8.01
CA ARG A 126 2.59 13.63 7.84
C ARG A 126 3.26 14.73 7.04
N ASP A 127 2.64 15.25 6.00
CA ASP A 127 3.18 16.37 5.22
C ASP A 127 3.33 17.61 6.10
N LEU A 128 2.29 17.94 6.89
CA LEU A 128 2.37 19.05 7.85
C LEU A 128 3.52 18.87 8.84
N VAL A 129 3.68 17.67 9.40
CA VAL A 129 4.75 17.38 10.36
C VAL A 129 6.15 17.41 9.72
N ASN A 130 6.27 17.01 8.45
CA ASN A 130 7.55 16.96 7.74
C ASN A 130 7.94 18.31 7.10
N THR A 131 6.99 19.23 6.97
CA THR A 131 7.27 20.57 6.42
C THR A 131 8.03 21.40 7.46
N PRO A 132 9.19 21.97 7.10
CA PRO A 132 10.03 22.68 8.05
C PRO A 132 9.39 24.01 8.50
N ALA A 133 9.74 24.46 9.71
CA ALA A 133 9.10 25.60 10.35
C ALA A 133 9.30 26.95 9.62
N ASN A 134 10.29 27.07 8.72
CA ASN A 134 10.44 28.24 7.86
C ASN A 134 9.36 28.32 6.76
N ASP A 135 8.74 27.20 6.41
CA ASP A 135 7.74 27.11 5.34
C ASP A 135 6.32 26.87 5.87
N LEU A 136 6.16 26.22 7.03
CA LEU A 136 4.87 26.03 7.70
C LEU A 136 4.89 26.65 9.11
N TYR A 137 4.17 27.76 9.26
CA TYR A 137 4.09 28.58 10.47
C TYR A 137 2.63 29.03 10.71
N PRO A 138 2.27 29.64 11.86
CA PRO A 138 0.85 29.87 12.18
C PRO A 138 0.05 30.72 11.18
N GLU A 139 0.70 31.57 10.39
CA GLU A 139 0.05 32.44 9.39
C GLU A 139 0.13 31.89 7.96
N SER A 140 0.91 30.83 7.71
CA SER A 140 1.07 30.21 6.38
C SER A 140 -0.17 29.45 5.92
#